data_AF-A0A284RNM3-F1
#
_entry.id   AF-A0A284RNM3-F1
#
_cell.length_a   1.000
_cell.length_b   1.000
_cell.length_c   1.000
_cell.angle_alpha   90.00
_cell.angle_beta   90.00
_cell.angle_gamma   90.00
#
_symmetry.space_group_name_H-M   'P 1'
#
loop_
_entity.id
_entity.type
_entity.pdbx_description
1 polymer ?
#
loop_
_entity_poly.entity_id
_entity_poly.type
_entity_poly.pdbx_seq_one_letter_code
_entity_poly.pdbx_strand_id
1 'polypeptide(L)'
;MFSLSALVLACITLDFVLHTNAALSVRSLYVIEPNSGSSCHGGQDCTVEWLDDGVRPLLSSFGVSTVGLYTGTQQLVQNLDPVDTSTTHSLTFTPIPEAGPDSDT
;
A
#
# COMPACT_ATOMS: atom_id res chain seq x y z
N MET A 1 8.55 -59.09 -17.95
CA MET A 1 9.49 -57.95 -17.91
C MET A 1 8.71 -56.70 -18.26
N PHE A 2 8.28 -55.95 -17.25
CA PHE A 2 7.66 -54.63 -17.45
C PHE A 2 8.77 -53.59 -17.53
N SER A 3 8.79 -52.78 -18.59
CA SER A 3 9.86 -51.81 -18.86
C SER A 3 9.83 -50.67 -17.83
N LEU A 4 10.96 -50.45 -17.15
CA LEU A 4 11.17 -49.38 -16.16
C LEU A 4 10.95 -47.95 -16.71
N SER A 5 10.87 -47.79 -18.03
CA SER A 5 10.71 -46.48 -18.69
C SER A 5 9.30 -45.87 -18.56
N ALA A 6 8.27 -46.68 -18.26
CA ALA A 6 6.89 -46.19 -18.16
C ALA A 6 6.55 -45.56 -16.79
N LEU A 7 7.29 -45.88 -15.73
CA LEU A 7 7.01 -45.36 -14.37
C LEU A 7 7.58 -43.95 -14.15
N VAL A 8 8.72 -43.62 -14.79
CA VAL A 8 9.39 -42.32 -14.63
C VAL A 8 8.56 -41.18 -15.24
N LEU A 9 7.79 -41.46 -16.29
CA LEU A 9 6.97 -40.45 -16.97
C LEU A 9 5.72 -40.06 -16.18
N ALA A 10 5.16 -40.97 -15.38
CA ALA A 10 4.01 -40.69 -14.52
C ALA A 10 4.37 -39.96 -13.22
N CYS A 11 5.59 -40.13 -12.71
CA CYS A 11 6.06 -39.46 -11.50
C CYS A 11 6.39 -37.97 -11.71
N ILE A 12 6.85 -37.60 -12.91
CA ILE A 12 7.19 -36.18 -13.21
C ILE A 12 5.92 -35.35 -13.47
N THR A 13 4.81 -35.99 -13.85
CA THR A 13 3.54 -35.30 -14.11
C THR A 13 2.66 -35.12 -12.87
N LEU A 14 3.08 -35.59 -11.69
CA LEU A 14 2.22 -35.59 -10.49
C LEU A 14 2.52 -34.49 -9.44
N ASP A 15 3.66 -33.79 -9.51
CA ASP A 15 4.01 -32.77 -8.50
C ASP A 15 4.46 -31.41 -9.06
N PHE A 16 4.17 -31.12 -10.34
CA PHE A 16 4.19 -29.75 -10.85
C PHE A 16 2.78 -29.14 -10.82
N VAL A 17 2.03 -29.38 -9.74
CA VAL A 17 0.98 -28.44 -9.36
C VAL A 17 1.71 -27.31 -8.67
N LEU A 18 2.13 -26.33 -9.48
CA LEU A 18 2.46 -24.98 -9.05
C LEU A 18 1.38 -24.53 -8.06
N HIS A 19 1.65 -24.68 -6.77
CA HIS A 19 0.99 -23.91 -5.73
C HIS A 19 1.57 -22.50 -5.82
N THR A 20 1.27 -21.81 -6.92
CA THR A 20 1.28 -20.35 -6.91
C THR A 20 0.10 -19.93 -6.05
N ASN A 21 0.27 -20.05 -4.73
CA ASN A 21 -0.40 -19.16 -3.80
C ASN A 21 0.15 -17.78 -4.14
N ALA A 22 -0.44 -17.13 -5.15
CA ALA A 22 -0.35 -15.71 -5.33
C ALA A 22 -1.04 -15.12 -4.09
N ALA A 23 -0.32 -15.04 -2.98
CA ALA A 23 -0.73 -14.25 -1.85
C ALA A 23 -0.88 -12.84 -2.41
N LEU A 24 -2.12 -12.38 -2.53
CA LEU A 24 -2.43 -10.98 -2.76
C LEU A 24 -1.96 -10.25 -1.50
N SER A 25 -0.67 -9.94 -1.45
CA SER A 25 -0.09 -9.10 -0.43
C SER A 25 -0.64 -7.70 -0.70
N VAL A 26 -1.73 -7.35 -0.01
CA VAL A 26 -2.18 -5.96 0.06
C VAL A 26 -1.01 -5.18 0.66
N ARG A 27 -0.39 -4.34 -0.15
CA ARG A 27 0.72 -3.46 0.24
C ARG A 27 0.10 -2.15 0.70
N SER A 28 0.09 -1.94 1.99
CA SER A 28 -0.40 -0.70 2.61
C SER A 28 0.75 -0.02 3.31
N LEU A 29 0.79 1.31 3.27
CA LEU A 29 1.64 2.08 4.19
C LEU A 29 1.08 1.94 5.60
N TYR A 30 1.97 1.80 6.59
CA TYR A 30 1.59 1.86 7.99
C TYR A 30 1.74 3.30 8.49
N VAL A 31 0.66 4.08 8.39
CA VAL A 31 0.63 5.49 8.78
C VAL A 31 0.63 5.59 10.31
N ILE A 32 1.55 6.39 10.85
CA ILE A 32 1.72 6.65 12.30
C ILE A 32 1.32 8.06 12.69
N GLU A 33 1.35 9.01 11.75
CA GLU A 33 0.76 10.34 11.91
C GLU A 33 -0.03 10.72 10.65
N PRO A 34 -1.18 11.41 10.77
CA PRO A 34 -1.86 11.77 12.01
C PRO A 34 -2.41 10.53 12.77
N ASN A 35 -2.24 10.51 14.10
CA ASN A 35 -2.83 9.50 14.98
C ASN A 35 -4.30 9.82 15.36
N SER A 36 -4.95 8.96 16.15
CA SER A 36 -6.38 9.10 16.49
C SER A 36 -6.78 10.37 17.24
N GLY A 37 -5.83 11.12 17.81
CA GLY A 37 -6.08 12.41 18.46
C GLY A 37 -5.64 13.61 17.63
N SER A 38 -5.11 13.38 16.42
CA SER A 38 -4.58 14.42 15.54
C SER A 38 -5.65 14.91 14.57
N SER A 39 -5.61 16.20 14.25
CA SER A 39 -6.45 16.81 13.22
C SER A 39 -5.59 17.65 12.29
N CYS A 40 -5.91 17.61 11.00
CA CYS A 40 -5.35 18.52 10.01
C CYS A 40 -6.41 19.51 9.56
N HIS A 41 -6.02 20.77 9.38
CA HIS A 41 -6.95 21.85 9.03
C HIS A 41 -6.61 22.45 7.68
N GLY A 42 -7.65 22.88 6.96
CA GLY A 42 -7.50 23.59 5.71
C GLY A 42 -6.68 24.87 5.87
N GLY A 43 -5.78 25.12 4.92
CA GLY A 43 -4.86 26.26 4.91
C GLY A 43 -3.68 26.14 5.89
N GLN A 44 -3.55 25.01 6.59
CA GLN A 44 -2.43 24.73 7.50
C GLN A 44 -1.65 23.51 7.03
N ASP A 45 -0.34 23.50 7.29
CA ASP A 45 0.49 22.35 6.93
C ASP A 45 0.09 21.12 7.78
N CYS A 46 -0.07 20.01 7.09
CA CYS A 46 -0.38 18.70 7.63
C CYS A 46 0.73 17.74 7.21
N THR A 47 1.28 17.00 8.16
CA THR A 47 2.30 15.97 7.88
C THR A 47 1.70 14.59 8.10
N VAL A 48 1.81 13.75 7.09
CA VAL A 48 1.53 12.32 7.18
C VAL A 48 2.86 11.60 7.28
N GLU A 49 3.01 10.74 8.27
CA GLU A 49 4.21 9.93 8.49
C GLU A 49 3.85 8.45 8.49
N TRP A 50 4.73 7.62 7.95
CA TRP A 50 4.54 6.17 7.92
C TRP A 50 5.82 5.44 8.31
N LEU A 51 5.64 4.24 8.88
CA LEU A 51 6.70 3.40 9.39
C LEU A 51 7.24 2.45 8.31
N ASP A 52 8.56 2.26 8.30
CA ASP A 52 9.22 1.05 7.79
C ASP A 52 10.05 0.46 8.93
N ASP A 53 9.59 -0.66 9.47
CA ASP A 53 10.28 -1.37 10.55
C ASP A 53 11.14 -2.54 10.02
N GLY A 54 11.31 -2.64 8.70
CA GLY A 54 12.01 -3.76 8.07
C GLY A 54 11.17 -5.04 7.99
N VAL A 55 9.91 -5.02 8.42
CA VAL A 55 8.96 -6.13 8.28
C VAL A 55 8.11 -5.91 7.03
N ARG A 56 7.78 -7.02 6.34
CA ARG A 56 7.03 -6.94 5.08
C ARG A 56 5.65 -6.29 5.30
N PRO A 57 5.22 -5.39 4.39
CA PRO A 57 5.89 -4.98 3.16
C PRO A 57 6.93 -3.86 3.38
N LEU A 58 8.18 -4.11 2.94
CA LEU A 58 9.25 -3.10 2.94
C LEU A 58 8.91 -1.94 2.01
N LEU A 59 9.13 -0.69 2.44
CA LEU A 59 8.91 0.48 1.59
C LEU A 59 9.76 0.44 0.33
N SER A 60 10.97 -0.11 0.40
CA SER A 60 11.89 -0.26 -0.75
C SER A 60 11.31 -1.04 -1.93
N SER A 61 10.16 -1.70 -1.75
CA SER A 61 9.46 -2.43 -2.79
C SER A 61 8.18 -1.74 -3.29
N PHE A 62 7.91 -0.53 -2.80
CA PHE A 62 7.00 0.44 -3.40
C PHE A 62 7.75 1.25 -4.47
N GLY A 63 7.15 2.34 -4.94
CA GLY A 63 7.79 3.30 -5.84
C GLY A 63 7.10 4.66 -5.71
N VAL A 64 7.04 5.39 -6.82
CA VAL A 64 6.27 6.63 -6.90
C VAL A 64 4.79 6.33 -6.72
N SER A 65 4.21 6.89 -5.67
CA SER A 65 2.80 6.76 -5.32
C SER A 65 2.06 8.04 -5.69
N THR A 66 0.91 7.89 -6.33
CA THR A 66 -0.04 8.99 -6.51
C THR A 66 -0.72 9.27 -5.18
N VAL A 67 -0.90 10.55 -4.86
CA VAL A 67 -1.50 10.96 -3.60
C VAL A 67 -2.68 11.89 -3.86
N GLY A 68 -3.76 11.68 -3.13
CA GLY A 68 -4.93 12.55 -3.15
C GLY A 68 -5.55 12.64 -1.77
N LEU A 69 -6.14 13.80 -1.47
CA LEU A 69 -7.01 13.99 -0.33
C LEU A 69 -8.44 13.63 -0.74
N TYR A 70 -9.07 12.75 0.03
CA TYR A 70 -10.41 12.25 -0.24
C TYR A 70 -11.31 12.48 0.97
N THR A 71 -12.61 12.60 0.74
CA THR A 71 -13.64 12.68 1.79
C THR A 71 -14.79 11.71 1.50
N GLY A 72 -15.53 11.32 2.54
CA GLY A 72 -16.72 10.47 2.45
C GLY A 72 -16.47 9.16 1.69
N THR A 73 -17.25 8.91 0.64
CA THR A 73 -17.16 7.69 -0.19
C THR A 73 -16.05 7.80 -1.24
N GLN A 74 -14.83 8.17 -0.82
CA GLN A 74 -13.66 8.35 -1.67
C GLN A 74 -13.85 9.42 -2.77
N GLN A 75 -14.53 10.52 -2.44
CA GLN A 75 -14.56 11.68 -3.33
C GLN A 75 -13.23 12.42 -3.25
N LEU A 76 -12.50 12.51 -4.37
CA LEU A 76 -11.28 13.31 -4.47
C LEU A 76 -11.62 14.79 -4.29
N VAL A 77 -10.98 15.44 -3.32
CA VAL A 77 -11.14 16.88 -3.04
C VAL A 77 -9.88 17.68 -3.32
N GLN A 78 -8.70 17.05 -3.31
CA GLN A 78 -7.45 17.69 -3.69
C GLN A 78 -6.46 16.66 -4.23
N ASN A 79 -5.93 16.92 -5.42
CA ASN A 79 -4.79 16.16 -5.95
C ASN A 79 -3.50 16.70 -5.35
N LEU A 80 -2.62 15.82 -4.89
CA LEU A 80 -1.32 16.18 -4.32
C LEU A 80 -0.19 15.75 -5.26
N ASP A 81 0.99 16.32 -5.07
CA ASP A 81 2.17 15.91 -5.83
C ASP A 81 2.51 14.45 -5.51
N PRO A 82 2.86 13.63 -6.52
CA PRO A 82 3.30 12.26 -6.29
C PRO A 82 4.51 12.20 -5.37
N VAL A 83 4.58 11.15 -4.55
CA VAL A 83 5.67 10.95 -3.59
C VAL A 83 6.33 9.60 -3.81
N ASP A 84 7.66 9.56 -3.81
CA ASP A 84 8.39 8.29 -3.85
C ASP A 84 8.42 7.63 -2.46
N THR A 85 7.38 6.84 -2.20
CA THR A 85 7.23 6.09 -0.94
C THR A 85 8.30 5.04 -0.71
N SER A 86 9.13 4.72 -1.72
CA SER A 86 10.22 3.76 -1.54
C SER A 86 11.44 4.34 -0.82
N THR A 87 11.53 5.68 -0.77
CA THR A 87 12.66 6.40 -0.20
C THR A 87 12.25 7.42 0.86
N THR A 88 10.98 7.79 0.93
CA THR A 88 10.45 8.73 1.93
C THR A 88 9.60 8.06 2.99
N HIS A 89 9.53 8.69 4.16
CA HIS A 89 8.77 8.22 5.34
C HIS A 89 7.69 9.23 5.77
N SER A 90 7.56 10.32 5.02
CA SER A 90 6.58 11.35 5.30
C SER A 90 6.22 12.16 4.06
N LEU A 91 5.08 12.85 4.15
CA LEU A 91 4.59 13.82 3.20
C LEU A 91 3.98 14.98 3.97
N THR A 92 4.46 16.20 3.74
CA THR A 92 3.82 17.42 4.22
C THR A 92 3.04 18.07 3.08
N PHE A 93 1.78 18.41 3.32
CA PHE A 93 0.92 19.10 2.38
C PHE A 93 -0.03 20.05 3.11
N THR A 94 -0.58 21.04 2.39
CA THR A 94 -1.58 21.96 2.92
C THR A 94 -2.95 21.56 2.35
N PRO A 95 -3.90 21.06 3.16
CA PRO A 95 -5.27 20.84 2.69
C PRO A 95 -5.89 22.17 2.26
N ILE A 96 -6.65 22.19 1.17
CA ILE A 96 -7.42 23.39 0.79
C ILE A 96 -8.55 23.62 1.81
N PRO A 97 -8.86 24.88 2.18
CA PRO A 97 -9.96 25.19 3.10
C PRO A 97 -11.33 24.63 2.68
N GLU A 98 -11.53 24.41 1.38
CA GLU A 98 -12.78 23.90 0.80
C GLU A 98 -12.86 22.36 0.78
N ALA A 99 -11.86 21.67 1.37
CA ALA A 99 -11.78 20.21 1.40
C ALA A 99 -12.82 19.57 2.34
N GLY A 100 -14.08 19.57 1.93
CA GLY A 100 -15.17 18.85 2.59
C GLY A 100 -15.54 19.39 3.99
N PRO A 101 -16.60 18.84 4.61
CA PRO A 101 -16.93 19.09 6.01
C PRO A 101 -15.93 18.40 6.95
N ASP A 102 -15.98 18.77 8.23
CA ASP A 102 -15.24 18.08 9.28
C ASP A 102 -15.60 16.58 9.30
N SER A 103 -14.59 15.72 9.41
CA SER A 103 -14.76 14.27 9.35
C SER A 103 -15.40 13.69 10.62
N ASP A 104 -15.46 14.47 11.70
CA ASP A 104 -16.09 14.08 12.97
C ASP A 104 -17.59 14.47 13.07
N THR A 105 -18.20 14.94 11.98
CA THR A 105 -19.60 15.40 11.94
C THR A 105 -20.58 14.48 11.24
#